data_AF-A0A353RM52-F1
#
_entry.id   AF-A0A353RM52-F1
#
_cell.length_a   1.000
_cell.length_b   1.000
_cell.length_c   1.000
_cell.angle_alpha   90.00
_cell.angle_beta   90.00
_cell.angle_gamma   90.00
#
_symmetry.space_group_name_H-M   'P 1'
#
loop_
_entity.id
_entity.type
_entity.pdbx_description
1 polymer ?
#
loop_
_entity_poly.entity_id
_entity_poly.type
_entity_poly.pdbx_seq_one_letter_code
_entity_poly.pdbx_strand_id
1 'polypeptide(L)'
;ALILTAPVALFGFLNGLFPILLNKKLQGFFKDKQFIPSVRYAAGLFFVPIFDLIQSLSVGFISHNWLLAFLYSLVMPATFYFALYWRKWRKAALRDRKVQQFVRQQPETWKQVLKLIQL
;
A
#
# COMPACT_ATOMS: atom_id res chain seq x y z
N ALA A 1 9.29 -6.71 -14.11
CA ALA A 1 8.88 -5.46 -13.42
C ALA A 1 8.61 -5.68 -11.92
N LEU A 2 7.63 -6.51 -11.53
CA LEU A 2 7.20 -6.70 -10.13
C LEU A 2 8.24 -7.27 -9.13
N ILE A 3 9.43 -7.67 -9.58
CA ILE A 3 10.51 -8.18 -8.72
C ILE A 3 11.58 -7.11 -8.51
N LEU A 4 11.89 -6.34 -9.56
CA LEU A 4 12.91 -5.29 -9.55
C LEU A 4 12.58 -4.14 -8.59
N THR A 5 11.32 -3.70 -8.56
CA THR A 5 10.90 -2.61 -7.66
C THR A 5 10.30 -3.14 -6.34
N ALA A 6 10.44 -4.44 -6.06
CA ALA A 6 10.02 -5.03 -4.78
C ALA A 6 10.81 -4.50 -3.57
N PRO A 7 12.15 -4.29 -3.65
CA PRO A 7 12.91 -3.73 -2.52
C PRO A 7 12.46 -2.31 -2.16
N VAL A 8 12.23 -1.47 -3.17
CA VAL A 8 11.73 -0.09 -2.97
C VAL A 8 10.35 -0.11 -2.32
N ALA A 9 9.47 -0.99 -2.78
CA ALA A 9 8.16 -1.14 -2.17
C ALA A 9 8.24 -1.69 -0.73
N LEU A 10 9.15 -2.63 -0.46
CA LEU A 10 9.36 -3.16 0.89
C LEU A 10 9.84 -2.05 1.83
N PHE A 11 10.80 -1.23 1.39
CA PHE A 11 11.26 -0.07 2.14
C PHE A 11 10.11 0.90 2.46
N GLY A 12 9.30 1.26 1.48
CA GLY A 12 8.11 2.09 1.72
C GLY A 12 7.09 1.45 2.67
N PHE A 13 6.90 0.13 2.58
CA PHE A 13 6.00 -0.60 3.49
C PHE A 13 6.49 -0.63 4.92
N LEU A 14 7.79 -0.85 5.13
CA LEU A 14 8.37 -0.92 6.47
C LEU A 14 8.24 0.42 7.18
N ASN A 15 8.52 1.50 6.46
CA ASN A 15 8.44 2.83 7.06
C ASN A 15 7.00 3.30 7.26
N GLY A 16 6.09 2.97 6.34
CA GLY A 16 4.67 3.26 6.50
C GLY A 16 3.88 2.21 7.29
N LEU A 17 4.54 1.25 7.95
CA LEU A 17 3.89 0.14 8.63
C LEU A 17 3.00 0.63 9.77
N PHE A 18 3.51 1.56 10.57
CA PHE A 18 2.80 2.10 11.73
C PHE A 18 1.54 2.87 11.35
N PRO A 19 1.56 3.83 10.39
CA PRO A 19 0.33 4.45 9.88
C PRO A 19 -0.71 3.45 9.41
N ILE A 20 -0.29 2.37 8.72
CA ILE A 20 -1.20 1.32 8.24
C ILE A 20 -1.84 0.54 9.40
N LEU A 21 -1.04 0.13 10.38
CA LEU A 21 -1.53 -0.64 11.54
C LEU A 21 -2.45 0.21 12.41
N LEU A 22 -2.08 1.46 12.66
CA LEU A 22 -2.87 2.38 13.45
C LEU A 22 -4.22 2.69 12.77
N ASN A 23 -4.23 2.89 11.46
CA ASN A 23 -5.46 3.08 10.69
C ASN A 23 -6.41 1.88 10.81
N LYS A 24 -5.88 0.65 10.75
CA LYS A 24 -6.69 -0.57 10.98
C LYS A 24 -7.26 -0.62 12.40
N LYS A 25 -6.46 -0.29 13.40
CA LYS A 25 -6.89 -0.28 14.80
C LYS A 25 -8.00 0.75 15.01
N LEU A 26 -7.87 1.94 14.43
CA LEU A 26 -8.86 3.00 14.46
C LEU A 26 -10.20 2.60 13.85
N GLN A 27 -10.19 1.94 12.69
CA GLN A 27 -11.43 1.44 12.08
C GLN A 27 -12.20 0.48 12.99
N GLY A 28 -11.51 -0.27 13.86
CA GLY A 28 -12.15 -1.17 14.83
C GLY A 28 -12.90 -0.45 15.96
N PHE A 29 -12.60 0.82 16.23
CA PHE A 29 -13.32 1.61 17.25
C PHE A 29 -14.65 2.16 16.73
N PHE A 30 -14.81 2.32 15.42
CA PHE A 30 -16.04 2.82 14.81
C PHE A 30 -16.96 1.66 14.49
N LYS A 31 -18.04 1.52 15.28
CA LYS A 31 -19.04 0.44 15.11
C LYS A 31 -19.85 0.59 13.81
N ASP A 32 -20.08 1.84 13.38
CA ASP A 32 -20.84 2.15 12.17
C ASP A 32 -19.93 2.20 10.93
N LYS A 33 -20.30 1.41 9.92
CA LYS A 33 -19.55 1.24 8.67
C LYS A 33 -19.53 2.52 7.83
N GLN A 34 -20.49 3.42 8.00
CA GLN A 34 -20.57 4.67 7.24
C GLN A 34 -19.40 5.61 7.54
N PHE A 35 -18.84 5.58 8.76
CA PHE A 35 -17.72 6.44 9.15
C PHE A 35 -16.35 5.86 8.80
N ILE A 36 -16.26 4.58 8.44
CA ILE A 36 -14.98 3.92 8.14
C ILE A 36 -14.17 4.65 7.05
N PRO A 37 -14.75 5.08 5.91
CA PRO A 37 -14.00 5.82 4.88
C PRO A 37 -13.48 7.17 5.38
N SER A 38 -14.31 7.92 6.11
CA SER A 38 -13.96 9.23 6.66
C SER A 38 -12.84 9.14 7.69
N VAL A 39 -12.95 8.19 8.61
CA VAL A 39 -11.92 7.90 9.62
C VAL A 39 -10.63 7.46 8.95
N ARG A 40 -10.71 6.59 7.94
CA ARG A 40 -9.54 6.14 7.20
C ARG A 40 -8.82 7.31 6.52
N TYR A 41 -9.58 8.23 5.92
CA TYR A 41 -9.03 9.41 5.28
C TYR A 41 -8.36 10.34 6.29
N ALA A 42 -9.08 10.73 7.34
CA ALA A 42 -8.55 11.59 8.40
C ALA A 42 -7.30 10.98 9.06
N ALA A 43 -7.35 9.70 9.40
CA ALA A 43 -6.21 8.98 9.96
C ALA A 43 -5.02 8.96 8.98
N GLY A 44 -5.26 8.73 7.68
CA GLY A 44 -4.19 8.80 6.69
C GLY A 44 -3.59 10.21 6.58
N LEU A 45 -4.42 11.24 6.60
CA LEU A 45 -4.02 12.64 6.48
C LEU A 45 -3.17 13.11 7.66
N PHE A 46 -3.49 12.67 8.88
CA PHE A 46 -2.76 13.10 10.08
C PHE A 46 -1.62 12.15 10.46
N PHE A 47 -1.84 10.83 10.52
CA PHE A 47 -0.81 9.93 11.04
C PHE A 47 0.38 9.75 10.09
N VAL A 48 0.18 9.81 8.77
CA VAL A 48 1.29 9.68 7.82
C VAL A 48 2.30 10.82 8.00
N PRO A 49 1.94 12.12 7.88
CA PRO A 49 2.91 13.18 8.03
C PRO A 49 3.49 13.29 9.44
N ILE A 50 2.69 13.03 10.49
CA ILE A 50 3.20 13.03 11.87
C ILE A 50 4.27 11.95 12.03
N PHE A 51 4.03 10.75 11.52
CA PHE A 51 4.97 9.65 11.64
C PHE A 51 6.24 9.88 10.80
N ASP A 52 6.09 10.40 9.58
CA ASP A 52 7.23 10.80 8.74
C ASP A 52 8.09 11.87 9.40
N LEU A 53 7.46 12.85 10.06
CA LEU A 53 8.17 13.90 10.79
C LEU A 53 8.96 13.31 11.97
N ILE A 54 8.34 12.45 12.78
CA ILE A 54 9.02 11.78 13.90
C ILE A 54 10.20 10.94 13.39
N GLN A 55 10.03 10.16 12.32
CA GLN A 55 11.11 9.37 11.74
C GLN A 55 12.23 10.25 11.19
N SER A 56 11.89 11.29 10.45
CA SER A 56 12.87 12.24 9.89
C SER A 56 13.68 12.93 10.98
N LEU A 57 13.03 13.41 12.03
CA LEU A 57 13.72 13.98 13.20
C LEU A 57 14.64 12.94 13.85
N SER A 58 14.16 11.71 14.03
CA SER A 58 14.97 10.63 14.60
C SER A 58 16.23 10.36 13.76
N VAL A 59 16.12 10.35 12.43
CA VAL A 59 17.27 10.23 11.52
C VAL A 59 18.23 11.40 11.71
N GLY A 60 17.73 12.63 11.78
CA GLY A 60 18.55 13.83 12.00
C GLY A 60 19.32 13.78 13.32
N PHE A 61 18.66 13.40 14.41
CA PHE A 61 19.30 13.28 15.71
C PHE A 61 20.33 12.15 15.77
N ILE A 62 20.05 10.97 15.20
CA ILE A 62 20.97 9.82 15.24
C ILE A 62 22.18 10.06 14.34
N SER A 63 21.94 10.49 13.10
CA SER A 63 23.00 10.70 12.11
C SER A 63 23.76 12.01 12.31
N HIS A 64 23.27 12.90 13.18
CA HIS A 64 23.75 14.27 13.38
C HIS A 64 23.78 15.09 12.07
N ASN A 65 23.01 14.66 11.06
CA ASN A 65 23.02 15.23 9.72
C ASN A 65 21.60 15.63 9.32
N TRP A 66 21.33 16.93 9.46
CA TRP A 66 20.02 17.51 9.14
C TRP A 66 19.69 17.49 7.65
N LEU A 67 20.69 17.46 6.76
CA LEU A 67 20.46 17.31 5.32
C LEU A 67 19.92 15.91 5.00
N LEU A 68 20.46 14.87 5.65
CA LEU A 68 19.94 13.51 5.52
C LEU A 68 18.51 13.41 6.04
N ALA A 69 18.20 14.05 7.17
CA ALA A 69 16.84 14.12 7.69
C ALA A 69 15.87 14.78 6.69
N PHE A 70 16.26 15.92 6.11
CA PHE A 70 15.44 16.62 5.13
C PHE A 70 15.18 15.76 3.88
N LEU A 71 16.23 15.16 3.30
CA LEU A 71 16.08 14.26 2.16
C LEU A 71 15.21 13.05 2.51
N TYR A 72 15.41 12.47 3.69
CA TYR A 72 14.60 11.37 4.20
C TYR A 72 13.12 11.75 4.29
N SER A 73 12.81 12.97 4.77
CA SER A 73 11.44 13.49 4.86
C SER A 73 10.72 13.61 3.52
N LEU A 74 11.44 13.80 2.42
CA LEU A 74 10.87 13.87 1.07
C LEU A 74 10.73 12.50 0.41
N VAL A 75 11.75 11.66 0.60
CA VAL A 75 11.79 10.30 0.03
C VAL A 75 10.77 9.38 0.71
N MET A 76 10.53 9.57 2.00
CA MET A 76 9.58 8.77 2.79
C MET A 76 8.15 8.75 2.23
N PRO A 77 7.46 9.91 2.10
CA PRO A 77 6.12 9.94 1.54
C PRO A 77 6.09 9.32 0.14
N ALA A 78 7.05 9.66 -0.71
CA ALA A 78 7.12 9.17 -2.09
C ALA A 78 7.23 7.64 -2.15
N THR A 79 8.14 7.05 -1.36
CA THR A 79 8.31 5.59 -1.30
C THR A 79 7.11 4.89 -0.66
N PHE A 80 6.46 5.51 0.33
CA PHE A 80 5.23 5.00 0.92
C PHE A 80 4.07 4.98 -0.07
N TYR A 81 3.82 6.08 -0.78
CA TYR A 81 2.82 6.14 -1.85
C TYR A 81 3.10 5.09 -2.93
N PHE A 82 4.36 4.97 -3.36
CA PHE A 82 4.77 3.94 -4.30
C PHE A 82 4.44 2.52 -3.78
N ALA A 83 4.74 2.22 -2.52
CA ALA A 83 4.44 0.92 -1.90
C ALA A 83 2.92 0.61 -1.90
N LEU A 84 2.06 1.63 -1.70
CA LEU A 84 0.61 1.47 -1.79
C LEU A 84 0.14 1.11 -3.21
N TYR A 85 0.67 1.77 -4.23
CA TYR A 85 0.39 1.44 -5.64
C TYR A 85 0.93 0.06 -6.03
N TRP A 86 2.14 -0.23 -5.60
CA TRP A 86 2.78 -1.52 -5.78
C TRP A 86 1.92 -2.67 -5.26
N ARG A 87 1.27 -2.48 -4.12
CA ARG A 87 0.30 -3.44 -3.56
C ARG A 87 -0.84 -3.74 -4.53
N LYS A 88 -1.38 -2.71 -5.18
CA LYS A 88 -2.49 -2.85 -6.14
C LYS A 88 -2.03 -3.64 -7.35
N TRP A 89 -0.86 -3.32 -7.90
CA TRP A 89 -0.28 -4.05 -9.03
C TRP A 89 0.02 -5.50 -8.68
N ARG A 90 0.56 -5.77 -7.49
CA ARG A 90 0.79 -7.15 -7.02
C ARG A 90 -0.51 -7.94 -6.95
N LYS A 91 -1.59 -7.35 -6.43
CA LYS A 91 -2.92 -7.99 -6.39
C LYS A 91 -3.48 -8.27 -7.78
N ALA A 92 -3.36 -7.31 -8.70
CA ALA A 92 -3.77 -7.48 -10.10
C ALA A 92 -3.01 -8.63 -10.76
N ALA A 93 -1.67 -8.62 -10.67
CA ALA A 93 -0.83 -9.68 -11.24
C ALA A 93 -1.13 -11.06 -10.65
N LEU A 94 -1.42 -11.17 -9.35
CA LEU A 94 -1.83 -12.43 -8.73
C LEU A 94 -3.21 -12.88 -9.20
N ARG A 95 -4.17 -11.96 -9.36
CA ARG A 95 -5.50 -12.26 -9.90
C ARG A 95 -5.36 -12.79 -11.32
N ASP A 96 -4.60 -12.10 -12.16
CA ASP A 96 -4.44 -12.46 -13.57
C ASP A 96 -3.73 -13.81 -13.71
N ARG A 97 -2.75 -14.11 -12.85
CA ARG A 97 -2.14 -15.45 -12.76
C ARG A 97 -3.15 -16.54 -12.41
N LYS A 98 -4.03 -16.31 -11.42
CA LYS A 98 -5.09 -17.27 -11.06
C LYS A 98 -6.07 -17.48 -12.22
N VAL A 99 -6.46 -16.41 -12.89
CA VAL A 99 -7.32 -16.49 -14.07
C VAL A 99 -6.62 -17.29 -15.17
N GLN A 100 -5.36 -17.00 -15.49
CA GLN A 100 -4.59 -17.75 -16.49
C GLN A 100 -4.47 -19.23 -16.14
N GLN A 101 -4.25 -19.58 -14.86
CA GLN A 101 -4.25 -20.97 -14.42
C GLN A 101 -5.61 -21.63 -14.63
N PHE A 102 -6.71 -20.94 -14.30
CA PHE A 102 -8.07 -21.43 -14.53
C PHE A 102 -8.37 -21.65 -16.02
N VAL A 103 -8.03 -20.67 -16.89
CA VAL A 103 -8.20 -20.79 -18.34
C VAL A 103 -7.44 -22.00 -18.90
N ARG A 104 -6.24 -22.27 -18.39
CA ARG A 104 -5.45 -23.43 -18.80
C ARG A 104 -6.06 -24.76 -18.34
N GLN A 105 -6.65 -24.80 -17.15
CA GLN A 105 -7.25 -26.02 -16.60
C GLN A 105 -8.64 -26.32 -17.19
N GLN A 106 -9.42 -25.29 -17.50
CA GLN A 106 -10.81 -25.43 -17.98
C GLN A 106 -11.11 -24.49 -19.16
N PRO A 107 -10.57 -24.78 -20.35
CA PRO A 107 -10.74 -23.91 -21.51
C PRO A 107 -12.19 -23.85 -22.00
N GLU A 108 -12.94 -24.96 -21.93
CA GLU A 108 -14.33 -25.00 -22.41
C GLU A 108 -15.29 -24.23 -21.49
N THR A 109 -15.15 -24.37 -20.17
CA THR A 109 -15.91 -23.58 -19.19
C THR A 109 -15.61 -22.08 -19.35
N TRP A 110 -14.35 -21.71 -19.61
CA TRP A 110 -13.98 -20.31 -19.84
C TRP A 110 -14.61 -19.74 -21.12
N LYS A 111 -14.68 -20.50 -22.21
CA LYS A 111 -15.40 -20.09 -23.43
C LYS A 111 -16.90 -19.85 -23.17
N GLN A 112 -17.53 -20.68 -22.35
CA GLN A 112 -18.94 -20.48 -21.96
C GLN A 112 -19.13 -19.22 -21.12
N VAL A 113 -18.24 -18.98 -20.15
CA VAL A 113 -18.24 -17.75 -19.34
C VAL A 113 -18.08 -16.51 -20.21
N LEU A 114 -17.17 -16.53 -21.20
CA LEU A 114 -17.00 -15.42 -22.13
C LEU A 114 -18.25 -15.14 -22.97
N LYS A 115 -18.96 -16.19 -23.42
CA LYS A 115 -20.24 -16.04 -24.15
C LYS A 115 -21.32 -15.39 -23.28
N LEU A 116 -21.38 -15.71 -21.99
CA LEU A 116 -22.37 -15.14 -21.07
C LEU A 116 -22.09 -13.68 -20.70
N ILE A 117 -20.82 -13.25 -20.74
CA ILE A 117 -20.42 -11.86 -20.44
C ILE A 117 -20.63 -10.93 -21.66
N GLN A 118 -20.67 -11.49 -22.87
CA GLN A 118 -20.88 -10.73 -24.11
C GLN A 118 -22.36 -10.51 -24.48
N LEU A 119 -23.28 -11.14 -23.76
CA LEU A 119 -24.73 -10.93 -23.82
C LEU A 119 -25.15 -9.78 -22.91
#